data_AF-A0A6M0IKD0-F1
#
_entry.id   AF-A0A6M0IKD0-F1
#
_cell.length_a   1.000
_cell.length_b   1.000
_cell.length_c   1.000
_cell.angle_alpha   90.00
_cell.angle_beta   90.00
_cell.angle_gamma   90.00
#
_symmetry.space_group_name_H-M   'P 1'
#
loop_
_entity.id
_entity.type
_entity.pdbx_description
1 polymer ?
#
loop_
_entity_poly.entity_id
_entity_poly.type
_entity_poly.pdbx_seq_one_letter_code
_entity_poly.pdbx_strand_id
1 'polypeptide(L)'
;MRHFYLGVVVLLTFSQPVFSQPKRPTDTALSKPKAVTVNQLKKVVTVAQPKKESPAEKEKDTSWLFRETDNLATLIGYVLVATATVLTFCQWRADQKWKQKEALMNRVTSFDSTPGVWNALLMLGTPDRHVPLWDKEKPEDKYERVTRREVATALLPHELLAITFSPKETAIRDSFDDFLKRLCHLEVYRESNLLSADEINSAIHYWAITIQKLMASTDPNDQALMRNLSLYIEYKGLKKVITLFSVFNIQLADKMVKYRAIAKQEVVNNKWHRLP
;
A
#
# COMPACT_ATOMS: atom_id res chain seq x y z
N MET A 1 -53.16 0.11 46.58
CA MET A 1 -51.84 0.42 46.00
C MET A 1 -51.39 -0.75 45.15
N ARG A 2 -51.43 -0.63 43.82
CA ARG A 2 -50.95 -1.65 42.88
C ARG A 2 -49.98 -0.95 41.92
N HIS A 3 -48.68 -1.16 42.11
CA HIS A 3 -47.66 -0.73 41.16
C HIS A 3 -47.55 -1.78 40.05
N PHE A 4 -48.01 -1.43 38.85
CA PHE A 4 -47.71 -2.17 37.62
C PHE A 4 -46.36 -1.68 37.09
N TYR A 5 -45.30 -2.47 37.26
CA TYR A 5 -44.07 -2.31 36.50
C TYR A 5 -44.30 -2.92 35.11
N LEU A 6 -44.51 -2.06 34.11
CA LEU A 6 -44.50 -2.46 32.71
C LEU A 6 -43.04 -2.63 32.28
N GLY A 7 -42.53 -3.86 32.32
CA GLY A 7 -41.21 -4.21 31.79
C GLY A 7 -41.23 -4.12 30.27
N VAL A 8 -40.71 -3.03 29.71
CA VAL A 8 -40.44 -2.92 28.27
C VAL A 8 -39.15 -3.70 28.00
N VAL A 9 -39.30 -4.98 27.66
CA VAL A 9 -38.22 -5.81 27.13
C VAL A 9 -38.07 -5.45 25.65
N VAL A 10 -37.16 -4.52 25.34
CA VAL A 10 -36.76 -4.26 23.95
C VAL A 10 -35.83 -5.39 23.51
N LEU A 11 -36.40 -6.42 22.88
CA LEU A 11 -35.68 -7.46 22.16
C LEU A 11 -35.06 -6.86 20.90
N LEU A 12 -33.89 -6.23 21.04
CA LEU A 12 -33.01 -5.89 19.92
C LEU A 12 -32.42 -7.20 19.39
N THR A 13 -33.15 -7.84 18.48
CA THR A 13 -32.62 -8.91 17.65
C THR A 13 -31.60 -8.27 16.70
N PHE A 14 -30.32 -8.37 17.07
CA PHE A 14 -29.23 -8.06 16.15
C PHE A 14 -29.25 -9.09 15.02
N SER A 15 -29.97 -8.78 13.95
CA SER A 15 -29.83 -9.46 12.67
C SER A 15 -28.38 -9.25 12.23
N GLN A 16 -27.60 -10.33 12.24
CA GLN A 16 -26.24 -10.28 11.72
C GLN A 16 -26.32 -9.83 10.25
N PRO A 17 -25.56 -8.80 9.83
CA PRO A 17 -25.54 -8.42 8.43
C PRO A 17 -25.02 -9.62 7.64
N VAL A 18 -25.89 -10.20 6.82
CA VAL A 18 -25.53 -11.22 5.84
C VAL A 18 -24.49 -10.58 4.92
N PHE A 19 -23.24 -10.90 5.17
CA PHE A 19 -22.07 -10.39 4.47
C PHE A 19 -22.10 -10.96 3.05
N SER A 20 -22.79 -10.26 2.15
CA SER A 20 -22.79 -10.58 0.73
C SER A 20 -21.40 -10.25 0.19
N GLN A 21 -20.59 -11.27 -0.07
CA GLN A 21 -19.32 -11.08 -0.75
C GLN A 21 -19.58 -10.41 -2.11
N PRO A 22 -18.84 -9.34 -2.47
CA PRO A 22 -18.95 -8.75 -3.78
C PRO A 22 -18.51 -9.80 -4.81
N LYS A 23 -19.43 -10.16 -5.72
CA LYS A 23 -19.12 -10.97 -6.91
C LYS A 23 -17.96 -10.30 -7.65
N ARG A 24 -16.84 -11.00 -7.71
CA ARG A 24 -15.64 -10.62 -8.48
C ARG A 24 -16.09 -10.33 -9.93
N PRO A 25 -15.85 -9.11 -10.47
CA PRO A 25 -16.12 -8.85 -11.87
C PRO A 25 -15.19 -9.73 -12.71
N THR A 26 -15.79 -10.63 -13.48
CA THR A 26 -15.11 -11.45 -14.48
C THR A 26 -14.72 -10.54 -15.64
N ASP A 27 -13.51 -10.77 -16.14
CA ASP A 27 -12.80 -10.02 -17.17
C ASP A 27 -13.69 -9.42 -18.26
N THR A 28 -13.49 -8.13 -18.56
CA THR A 28 -14.00 -7.52 -19.79
C THR A 28 -12.92 -6.67 -20.43
N ALA A 29 -12.64 -7.04 -21.67
CA ALA A 29 -11.71 -6.50 -22.65
C ALA A 29 -11.40 -4.99 -22.55
N LEU A 30 -10.10 -4.72 -22.68
CA LEU A 30 -9.49 -3.41 -22.90
C LEU A 30 -10.06 -2.78 -24.19
N SER A 31 -11.07 -1.91 -24.07
CA SER A 31 -11.56 -1.09 -25.18
C SER A 31 -11.00 0.33 -25.07
N LYS A 32 -10.52 0.85 -26.21
CA LYS A 32 -9.81 2.12 -26.37
C LYS A 32 -10.64 3.33 -25.89
N PRO A 33 -10.00 4.38 -25.33
CA PRO A 33 -10.71 5.56 -24.87
C PRO A 33 -11.26 6.36 -26.07
N LYS A 34 -12.60 6.39 -26.19
CA LYS A 34 -13.29 7.38 -27.02
C LYS A 34 -13.28 8.72 -26.27
N ALA A 35 -12.79 9.76 -26.94
CA ALA A 35 -12.87 11.13 -26.49
C ALA A 35 -14.34 11.51 -26.21
N VAL A 36 -14.65 11.81 -24.94
CA VAL A 36 -15.96 12.32 -24.54
C VAL A 36 -15.92 13.83 -24.59
N THR A 37 -16.54 14.39 -25.62
CA THR A 37 -16.89 15.80 -25.75
C THR A 37 -17.91 16.14 -24.66
N VAL A 38 -17.50 16.92 -23.66
CA VAL A 38 -18.39 17.43 -22.60
C VAL A 38 -19.22 18.57 -23.18
N ASN A 39 -20.42 18.24 -23.66
CA ASN A 39 -21.44 19.23 -24.01
C ASN A 39 -22.05 19.80 -22.72
N GLN A 40 -21.72 21.05 -22.41
CA GLN A 40 -22.35 21.80 -21.33
C GLN A 40 -23.77 22.23 -21.73
N LEU A 41 -24.76 21.47 -21.28
CA LEU A 41 -26.16 21.84 -21.36
C LEU A 41 -26.49 22.84 -20.24
N LYS A 42 -26.40 24.12 -20.60
CA LYS A 42 -26.82 25.29 -19.82
C LYS A 42 -28.35 25.25 -19.65
N LYS A 43 -28.83 24.72 -18.53
CA LYS A 43 -30.26 24.72 -18.19
C LYS A 43 -30.64 26.09 -17.61
N VAL A 44 -31.25 26.91 -18.46
CA VAL A 44 -31.90 28.18 -18.08
C VAL A 44 -33.13 27.84 -17.24
N VAL A 45 -33.11 28.20 -15.96
CA VAL A 45 -34.27 28.09 -15.07
C VAL A 45 -35.04 29.41 -15.16
N THR A 46 -36.21 29.35 -15.78
CA THR A 46 -37.18 30.44 -15.87
C THR A 46 -37.75 30.71 -14.47
N VAL A 47 -37.44 31.87 -13.91
CA VAL A 47 -38.00 32.38 -12.65
C VAL A 47 -39.43 32.83 -12.91
N ALA A 48 -40.40 32.03 -12.47
CA ALA A 48 -41.80 32.42 -12.41
C ALA A 48 -42.05 33.25 -11.12
N GLN A 49 -42.49 34.48 -11.28
CA GLN A 49 -42.91 35.35 -10.17
C GLN A 49 -44.22 34.82 -9.54
N PRO A 50 -44.34 34.78 -8.21
CA PRO A 50 -45.61 34.49 -7.57
C PRO A 50 -46.47 35.75 -7.49
N LYS A 51 -47.72 35.53 -7.87
CA LYS A 51 -48.87 36.43 -7.87
C LYS A 51 -49.16 36.95 -6.45
N LYS A 52 -49.30 38.27 -6.36
CA LYS A 52 -49.66 39.03 -5.16
C LYS A 52 -51.14 38.81 -4.86
N GLU A 53 -51.46 38.11 -3.78
CA GLU A 53 -52.79 38.10 -3.17
C GLU A 53 -52.66 38.55 -1.71
N SER A 54 -53.59 39.41 -1.32
CA SER A 54 -53.70 40.17 -0.07
C SER A 54 -55.20 40.35 0.19
N PRO A 55 -55.65 40.60 1.42
CA PRO A 55 -55.30 40.03 2.72
C PRO A 55 -56.60 39.50 3.39
N ALA A 56 -56.52 39.12 4.66
CA ALA A 56 -57.64 38.77 5.55
C ALA A 56 -58.18 37.34 5.43
N GLU A 57 -57.70 36.45 6.30
CA GLU A 57 -58.52 35.97 7.41
C GLU A 57 -57.72 35.01 8.30
N LYS A 58 -57.78 35.29 9.61
CA LYS A 58 -57.61 34.35 10.72
C LYS A 58 -56.21 33.76 10.89
N GLU A 59 -55.42 34.56 11.59
CA GLU A 59 -54.51 34.14 12.66
C GLU A 59 -55.12 32.98 13.47
N LYS A 60 -54.95 31.76 12.99
CA LYS A 60 -55.13 30.53 13.77
C LYS A 60 -53.78 30.21 14.34
N ASP A 61 -53.65 30.48 15.64
CA ASP A 61 -52.63 29.97 16.54
C ASP A 61 -52.05 28.65 16.04
N THR A 62 -50.95 28.74 15.31
CA THR A 62 -50.05 27.61 15.07
C THR A 62 -49.19 27.45 16.32
N SER A 63 -49.83 27.22 17.46
CA SER A 63 -49.19 26.80 18.70
C SER A 63 -48.79 25.33 18.56
N TRP A 64 -47.83 25.05 17.67
CA TRP A 64 -47.17 23.74 17.55
C TRP A 64 -46.07 23.56 18.61
N LEU A 65 -46.23 24.21 19.76
CA LEU A 65 -45.33 24.05 20.88
C LEU A 65 -45.99 23.10 21.87
N PHE A 66 -45.72 21.82 21.64
CA PHE A 66 -45.73 20.75 22.64
C PHE A 66 -47.00 20.65 23.52
N ARG A 67 -47.95 19.80 23.12
CA ARG A 67 -48.99 19.32 24.04
C ARG A 67 -48.32 18.60 25.22
N GLU A 68 -48.71 18.97 26.44
CA GLU A 68 -48.10 18.52 27.71
C GLU A 68 -48.22 17.01 27.99
N THR A 69 -49.04 16.27 27.22
CA THR A 69 -49.17 14.80 27.34
C THR A 69 -48.13 14.00 26.53
N ASP A 70 -47.27 14.65 25.75
CA ASP A 70 -46.37 13.99 24.79
C ASP A 70 -44.91 13.90 25.25
N ASN A 71 -44.59 14.25 26.51
CA ASN A 71 -43.22 14.27 27.03
C ASN A 71 -42.54 12.89 27.02
N LEU A 72 -43.28 11.80 27.26
CA LEU A 72 -42.73 10.45 27.22
C LEU A 72 -42.46 9.97 25.80
N ALA A 73 -43.40 10.19 24.87
CA ALA A 73 -43.26 9.79 23.48
C ALA A 73 -42.13 10.57 22.79
N THR A 74 -42.03 11.87 23.05
CA THR A 74 -40.93 12.71 22.56
C THR A 74 -39.59 12.28 23.16
N LEU A 75 -39.53 11.97 24.47
CA LEU A 75 -38.32 11.42 25.10
C LEU A 75 -37.89 10.10 24.45
N ILE A 76 -38.82 9.16 24.24
CA ILE A 76 -38.55 7.89 23.54
C ILE A 76 -38.04 8.18 22.13
N GLY A 77 -38.67 9.11 21.40
CA GLY A 77 -38.22 9.57 20.08
C GLY A 77 -36.78 10.07 20.09
N TYR A 78 -36.40 10.92 21.05
CA TYR A 78 -35.03 11.41 21.19
C TYR A 78 -34.03 10.30 21.50
N VAL A 79 -34.38 9.37 22.39
CA VAL A 79 -33.52 8.21 22.71
C VAL A 79 -33.32 7.32 21.47
N LEU A 80 -34.37 7.09 20.69
CA LEU A 80 -34.27 6.32 19.44
C LEU A 80 -33.38 7.02 18.40
N VAL A 81 -33.53 8.34 18.21
CA VAL A 81 -32.69 9.11 17.30
C VAL A 81 -31.23 9.12 17.77
N ALA A 82 -30.99 9.30 19.06
CA ALA A 82 -29.65 9.28 19.64
C ALA A 82 -28.96 7.92 19.44
N THR A 83 -29.67 6.82 19.73
CA THR A 83 -29.14 5.46 19.54
C THR A 83 -28.86 5.14 18.07
N ALA A 84 -29.78 5.49 17.16
CA ALA A 84 -29.54 5.35 15.73
C ALA A 84 -28.32 6.14 15.27
N THR A 85 -28.16 7.38 15.74
CA THR A 85 -27.01 8.24 15.43
C THR A 85 -25.69 7.61 15.89
N VAL A 86 -25.65 7.07 17.12
CA VAL A 86 -24.46 6.38 17.64
C VAL A 86 -24.13 5.14 16.80
N LEU A 87 -25.13 4.33 16.43
CA LEU A 87 -24.91 3.15 15.59
C LEU A 87 -24.37 3.53 14.20
N THR A 88 -24.97 4.52 13.53
CA THR A 88 -24.49 5.02 12.24
C THR A 88 -23.07 5.57 12.34
N PHE A 89 -22.75 6.29 13.42
CA PHE A 89 -21.40 6.79 13.65
C PHE A 89 -20.37 5.67 13.84
N CYS A 90 -20.73 4.63 14.59
CA CYS A 90 -19.88 3.44 14.77
C CYS A 90 -19.68 2.69 13.44
N GLN A 91 -20.73 2.51 12.64
CA GLN A 91 -20.64 1.91 11.30
C GLN A 91 -19.76 2.72 10.36
N TRP A 92 -19.92 4.05 10.36
CA TRP A 92 -19.08 4.95 9.57
C TRP A 92 -17.61 4.86 9.97
N ARG A 93 -17.29 4.81 11.26
CA ARG A 93 -15.92 4.61 11.75
C ARG A 93 -15.33 3.28 11.27
N ALA A 94 -16.11 2.20 11.27
CA ALA A 94 -15.68 0.90 10.76
C ALA A 94 -15.44 0.93 9.25
N ASP A 95 -16.34 1.56 8.49
CA ASP A 95 -16.21 1.75 7.03
C ASP A 95 -14.97 2.57 6.67
N GLN A 96 -14.67 3.65 7.41
CA GLN A 96 -13.45 4.44 7.21
C GLN A 96 -12.18 3.60 7.44
N LYS A 97 -12.15 2.78 8.50
CA LYS A 97 -11.02 1.86 8.74
C LYS A 97 -10.88 0.84 7.62
N TRP A 98 -11.98 0.30 7.13
CA TRP A 98 -11.96 -0.64 6.01
C TRP A 98 -11.44 0.01 4.72
N LYS A 99 -11.92 1.21 4.37
CA LYS A 99 -11.44 1.98 3.20
C LYS A 99 -9.96 2.32 3.30
N GLN A 100 -9.47 2.66 4.48
CA GLN A 100 -8.04 2.87 4.72
C GLN A 100 -7.25 1.58 4.48
N LYS A 101 -7.72 0.45 5.01
CA LYS A 101 -7.09 -0.86 4.79
C LYS A 101 -7.12 -1.27 3.31
N GLU A 102 -8.23 -1.03 2.61
CA GLU A 102 -8.34 -1.33 1.18
C GLU A 102 -7.37 -0.48 0.35
N ALA A 103 -7.33 0.84 0.57
CA ALA A 103 -6.39 1.73 -0.10
C ALA A 103 -4.93 1.33 0.15
N LEU A 104 -4.64 0.84 1.36
CA LEU A 104 -3.32 0.39 1.76
C LEU A 104 -2.96 -0.97 1.16
N MET A 105 -3.89 -1.92 1.13
CA MET A 105 -3.74 -3.19 0.42
C MET A 105 -3.58 -2.99 -1.09
N ASN A 106 -4.27 -2.02 -1.68
CA ASN A 106 -4.07 -1.64 -3.07
C ASN A 106 -2.65 -1.07 -3.29
N ARG A 107 -2.10 -0.30 -2.34
CA ARG A 107 -0.70 0.15 -2.40
C ARG A 107 0.29 -1.00 -2.26
N VAL A 108 0.04 -1.90 -1.32
CA VAL A 108 0.89 -3.07 -1.08
C VAL A 108 0.85 -4.04 -2.26
N THR A 109 -0.32 -4.30 -2.85
CA THR A 109 -0.42 -5.12 -4.07
C THR A 109 0.18 -4.41 -5.29
N SER A 110 0.08 -3.09 -5.37
CA SER A 110 0.80 -2.30 -6.39
C SER A 110 2.31 -2.26 -6.17
N PHE A 111 2.82 -2.77 -5.04
CA PHE A 111 4.25 -2.88 -4.78
C PHE A 111 4.93 -3.71 -5.88
N ASP A 112 4.41 -4.90 -6.14
CA ASP A 112 4.96 -5.85 -7.12
C ASP A 112 4.65 -5.46 -8.57
N SER A 113 3.75 -4.48 -8.78
CA SER A 113 3.31 -4.09 -10.11
C SER A 113 4.32 -3.23 -10.88
N THR A 114 5.33 -2.65 -10.20
CA THR A 114 6.33 -1.85 -10.92
C THR A 114 7.41 -2.71 -11.55
N PRO A 115 7.83 -2.36 -12.78
CA PRO A 115 8.85 -3.13 -13.48
C PRO A 115 10.18 -3.17 -12.71
N GLY A 116 10.54 -2.10 -12.00
CA GLY A 116 11.76 -2.04 -11.19
C GLY A 116 11.77 -3.07 -10.05
N VAL A 117 10.70 -3.12 -9.26
CA VAL A 117 10.51 -4.13 -8.21
C VAL A 117 10.55 -5.53 -8.78
N TRP A 118 9.76 -5.78 -9.83
CA TRP A 118 9.70 -7.11 -10.44
C TRP A 118 11.07 -7.56 -10.98
N ASN A 119 11.80 -6.66 -11.64
CA ASN A 119 13.15 -6.92 -12.12
C ASN A 119 14.12 -7.23 -10.97
N ALA A 120 14.08 -6.46 -9.89
CA ALA A 120 14.88 -6.74 -8.69
C ALA A 120 14.55 -8.11 -8.10
N LEU A 121 13.26 -8.47 -8.02
CA LEU A 121 12.81 -9.76 -7.53
C LEU A 121 13.27 -10.91 -8.43
N LEU A 122 13.20 -10.76 -9.76
CA LEU A 122 13.74 -11.74 -10.71
C LEU A 122 15.25 -11.92 -10.52
N MET A 123 15.98 -10.81 -10.36
CA MET A 123 17.42 -10.81 -10.13
C MET A 123 17.82 -11.37 -8.76
N LEU A 124 16.95 -11.32 -7.75
CA LEU A 124 17.15 -11.96 -6.45
C LEU A 124 16.81 -13.45 -6.49
N GLY A 125 15.69 -13.83 -7.11
CA GLY A 125 15.17 -15.20 -7.09
C GLY A 125 15.95 -16.20 -7.95
N THR A 126 16.59 -15.75 -9.03
CA THR A 126 17.29 -16.64 -9.98
C THR A 126 18.74 -16.20 -10.22
N PRO A 127 19.71 -17.14 -10.26
CA PRO A 127 21.12 -16.80 -10.43
C PRO A 127 21.49 -16.37 -11.86
N ASP A 128 20.72 -16.77 -12.87
CA ASP A 128 20.93 -16.40 -14.27
C ASP A 128 19.58 -16.37 -14.98
N ARG A 129 19.18 -15.19 -15.48
CA ARG A 129 17.89 -15.01 -16.13
C ARG A 129 17.87 -13.82 -17.09
N HIS A 130 17.02 -13.91 -18.11
CA HIS A 130 16.66 -12.79 -18.97
C HIS A 130 15.69 -11.86 -18.23
N VAL A 131 16.09 -10.61 -18.01
CA VAL A 131 15.34 -9.60 -17.26
C VAL A 131 14.98 -8.45 -18.20
N PRO A 132 13.73 -7.94 -18.17
CA PRO A 132 13.33 -6.81 -19.01
C PRO A 132 13.84 -5.48 -18.43
N LEU A 133 15.13 -5.20 -18.60
CA LEU A 133 15.78 -4.00 -18.06
C LEU A 133 15.38 -2.72 -18.82
N TRP A 134 14.97 -2.84 -20.08
CA TRP A 134 14.73 -1.70 -20.97
C TRP A 134 13.25 -1.59 -21.36
N ASP A 135 12.82 -0.36 -21.66
CA ASP A 135 11.50 -0.11 -22.25
C ASP A 135 11.65 0.12 -23.76
N LYS A 136 11.84 -0.98 -24.49
CA LYS A 136 11.96 -0.97 -25.96
C LYS A 136 10.72 -1.59 -26.60
N GLU A 137 10.36 -1.11 -27.79
CA GLU A 137 9.19 -1.57 -28.54
C GLU A 137 9.30 -3.05 -28.96
N LYS A 138 10.50 -3.49 -29.35
CA LYS A 138 10.75 -4.88 -29.75
C LYS A 138 10.96 -5.75 -28.51
N PRO A 139 10.24 -6.88 -28.37
CA PRO A 139 10.42 -7.80 -27.25
C PRO A 139 11.84 -8.32 -27.11
N GLU A 140 12.53 -8.62 -28.22
CA GLU A 140 13.88 -9.20 -28.22
C GLU A 140 14.92 -8.25 -27.59
N ASP A 141 14.81 -6.95 -27.87
CA ASP A 141 15.74 -5.95 -27.34
C ASP A 141 15.43 -5.55 -25.89
N LYS A 142 14.26 -5.97 -25.38
CA LYS A 142 13.77 -5.68 -24.03
C LYS A 142 14.50 -6.50 -22.98
N TYR A 143 14.79 -7.75 -23.30
CA TYR A 143 15.33 -8.73 -22.37
C TYR A 143 16.84 -8.81 -22.48
N GLU A 144 17.52 -8.66 -21.35
CA GLU A 144 18.95 -8.83 -21.25
C GLU A 144 19.27 -9.94 -20.27
N ARG A 145 20.22 -10.82 -20.60
CA ARG A 145 20.67 -11.87 -19.69
C ARG A 145 21.46 -11.24 -18.55
N VAL A 146 21.01 -11.43 -17.32
CA VAL A 146 21.65 -10.92 -16.12
C VAL A 146 22.06 -12.09 -15.22
N THR A 147 23.34 -12.12 -14.87
CA THR A 147 23.93 -13.11 -13.97
C THR A 147 24.05 -12.58 -12.55
N ARG A 148 24.04 -13.48 -11.56
CA ARG A 148 24.18 -13.16 -10.13
C ARG A 148 25.40 -12.30 -9.83
N ARG A 149 26.52 -12.61 -10.50
CA ARG A 149 27.78 -11.89 -10.37
C ARG A 149 27.67 -10.45 -10.87
N GLU A 150 26.97 -10.22 -11.99
CA GLU A 150 26.73 -8.87 -12.51
C GLU A 150 25.85 -8.07 -11.54
N VAL A 151 24.80 -8.68 -10.97
CA VAL A 151 23.96 -8.01 -9.96
C VAL A 151 24.79 -7.63 -8.74
N ALA A 152 25.60 -8.57 -8.22
CA ALA A 152 26.49 -8.29 -7.11
C ALA A 152 27.45 -7.12 -7.43
N THR A 153 28.03 -7.10 -8.62
CA THR A 153 28.93 -6.02 -9.09
C THR A 153 28.20 -4.69 -9.16
N ALA A 154 27.01 -4.68 -9.78
CA ALA A 154 26.19 -3.49 -9.96
C ALA A 154 25.79 -2.86 -8.63
N LEU A 155 25.61 -3.64 -7.56
CA LEU A 155 25.24 -3.15 -6.23
C LEU A 155 26.42 -2.68 -5.36
N LEU A 156 27.66 -2.69 -5.87
CA LEU A 156 28.76 -2.13 -5.11
C LEU A 156 28.57 -0.60 -4.89
N PRO A 157 28.85 -0.08 -3.68
CA PRO A 157 28.88 1.36 -3.43
C PRO A 157 29.91 2.08 -4.31
N HIS A 158 29.60 3.32 -4.73
CA HIS A 158 30.50 4.12 -5.56
C HIS A 158 31.83 4.41 -4.84
N GLU A 159 31.80 4.54 -3.52
CA GLU A 159 33.00 4.78 -2.70
C GLU A 159 34.06 3.68 -2.83
N LEU A 160 33.66 2.47 -3.25
CA LEU A 160 34.55 1.33 -3.41
C LEU A 160 35.00 1.13 -4.86
N LEU A 161 34.41 1.85 -5.83
CA LEU A 161 34.69 1.71 -7.25
C LEU A 161 35.20 3.02 -7.84
N ALA A 162 36.38 2.99 -8.45
CA ALA A 162 36.98 4.15 -9.12
C ALA A 162 36.45 4.39 -10.55
N ILE A 163 35.37 3.69 -10.97
CA ILE A 163 34.98 3.60 -12.38
C ILE A 163 33.48 3.90 -12.57
N THR A 164 33.13 4.40 -13.75
CA THR A 164 31.75 4.62 -14.21
C THR A 164 31.01 3.30 -14.45
N PHE A 165 29.75 3.22 -14.04
CA PHE A 165 28.89 2.06 -14.27
C PHE A 165 28.53 1.95 -15.76
N SER A 166 28.45 0.71 -16.25
CA SER A 166 27.84 0.43 -17.56
C SER A 166 26.35 0.79 -17.55
N PRO A 167 25.73 0.99 -18.73
CA PRO A 167 24.28 1.19 -18.82
C PRO A 167 23.50 0.05 -18.16
N LYS A 168 23.91 -1.21 -18.38
CA LYS A 168 23.30 -2.40 -17.75
C LYS A 168 23.35 -2.33 -16.23
N GLU A 169 24.52 -2.06 -15.64
CA GLU A 169 24.67 -1.93 -14.19
C GLU A 169 23.81 -0.80 -13.63
N THR A 170 23.66 0.30 -14.38
CA THR A 170 22.80 1.42 -14.01
C THR A 170 21.34 0.99 -13.95
N ALA A 171 20.84 0.26 -14.94
CA ALA A 171 19.46 -0.26 -14.93
C ALA A 171 19.19 -1.28 -13.82
N ILE A 172 20.19 -2.12 -13.50
CA ILE A 172 20.12 -3.02 -12.35
C ILE A 172 19.97 -2.19 -11.07
N ARG A 173 20.80 -1.15 -10.88
CA ARG A 173 20.73 -0.27 -9.71
C ARG A 173 19.40 0.46 -9.61
N ASP A 174 18.87 0.98 -10.72
CA ASP A 174 17.57 1.66 -10.75
C ASP A 174 16.43 0.73 -10.33
N SER A 175 16.48 -0.54 -10.75
CA SER A 175 15.52 -1.57 -10.33
C SER A 175 15.59 -1.82 -8.82
N PHE A 176 16.80 -1.95 -8.27
CA PHE A 176 16.99 -2.11 -6.83
C PHE A 176 16.65 -0.85 -6.03
N ASP A 177 16.90 0.36 -6.58
CA ASP A 177 16.50 1.61 -5.95
C ASP A 177 14.96 1.71 -5.82
N ASP A 178 14.20 1.36 -6.87
CA ASP A 178 12.73 1.31 -6.79
C ASP A 178 12.26 0.28 -5.75
N PHE A 179 12.85 -0.92 -5.77
CA PHE A 179 12.58 -1.95 -4.77
C PHE A 179 12.82 -1.46 -3.35
N LEU A 180 14.02 -0.97 -3.03
CA LEU A 180 14.40 -0.55 -1.68
C LEU A 180 13.62 0.68 -1.21
N LYS A 181 13.32 1.65 -2.10
CA LYS A 181 12.48 2.80 -1.76
C LYS A 181 11.07 2.40 -1.33
N ARG A 182 10.49 1.40 -2.01
CA ARG A 182 9.16 0.92 -1.64
C ARG A 182 9.20 0.14 -0.32
N LEU A 183 10.28 -0.59 -0.04
CA LEU A 183 10.48 -1.18 1.28
C LEU A 183 10.53 -0.13 2.39
N CYS A 184 11.19 1.01 2.16
CA CYS A 184 11.13 2.14 3.10
C CYS A 184 9.69 2.61 3.34
N HIS A 185 8.84 2.64 2.31
CA HIS A 185 7.43 3.04 2.47
C HIS A 185 6.64 2.03 3.31
N LEU A 186 6.88 0.73 3.17
CA LEU A 186 6.25 -0.29 4.01
C LEU A 186 6.60 -0.07 5.49
N GLU A 187 7.85 0.24 5.79
CA GLU A 187 8.26 0.58 7.16
C GLU A 187 7.60 1.86 7.68
N VAL A 188 7.43 2.88 6.83
CA VAL A 188 6.68 4.10 7.21
C VAL A 188 5.22 3.75 7.55
N TYR A 189 4.59 2.84 6.81
CA TYR A 189 3.23 2.38 7.10
C TYR A 189 3.15 1.58 8.39
N ARG A 190 4.19 0.81 8.72
CA ARG A 190 4.32 0.14 10.01
C ARG A 190 4.44 1.12 11.17
N GLU A 191 5.37 2.07 11.07
CA GLU A 191 5.64 3.08 12.11
C GLU A 191 4.40 3.95 12.41
N SER A 192 3.57 4.20 11.40
CA SER A 192 2.32 4.96 11.54
C SER A 192 1.12 4.13 12.01
N ASN A 193 1.32 2.85 12.35
CA ASN A 193 0.27 1.89 12.73
C ASN A 193 -0.84 1.76 11.66
N LEU A 194 -0.51 2.02 10.39
CA LEU A 194 -1.43 1.82 9.26
C LEU A 194 -1.47 0.34 8.86
N LEU A 195 -0.32 -0.34 8.93
CA LEU A 195 -0.20 -1.78 8.75
C LEU A 195 0.30 -2.46 10.02
N SER A 196 -0.29 -3.60 10.35
CA SER A 196 0.30 -4.49 11.37
C SER A 196 1.55 -5.18 10.82
N ALA A 197 2.42 -5.67 11.73
CA ALA A 197 3.58 -6.46 11.34
C ALA A 197 3.19 -7.73 10.56
N ASP A 198 2.07 -8.37 10.91
CA ASP A 198 1.56 -9.56 10.24
C ASP A 198 1.07 -9.26 8.81
N GLU A 199 0.38 -8.13 8.61
CA GLU A 199 -0.08 -7.69 7.28
C GLU A 199 1.12 -7.40 6.36
N ILE A 200 2.16 -6.74 6.89
CA ILE A 200 3.42 -6.54 6.16
C ILE A 200 4.07 -7.89 5.88
N ASN A 201 4.21 -8.76 6.89
CA ASN A 201 4.82 -10.08 6.74
C ASN A 201 4.16 -10.88 5.63
N SER A 202 2.82 -10.91 5.59
CA SER A 202 2.08 -11.64 4.56
C SER A 202 2.36 -11.09 3.16
N ALA A 203 2.38 -9.76 3.01
CA ALA A 203 2.69 -9.12 1.73
C ALA A 203 4.12 -9.38 1.27
N ILE A 204 5.05 -9.49 2.22
CA ILE A 204 6.46 -9.53 1.94
C ILE A 204 7.11 -10.91 2.03
N HIS A 205 6.31 -11.90 2.43
CA HIS A 205 6.75 -13.21 2.85
C HIS A 205 7.68 -13.87 1.84
N TYR A 206 7.29 -13.82 0.57
CA TYR A 206 8.02 -14.44 -0.53
C TYR A 206 9.46 -13.91 -0.65
N TRP A 207 9.65 -12.60 -0.57
CA TRP A 207 10.98 -12.02 -0.73
C TRP A 207 11.80 -12.06 0.56
N ALA A 208 11.17 -11.99 1.73
CA ALA A 208 11.84 -12.26 3.00
C ALA A 208 12.48 -13.66 3.02
N ILE A 209 11.73 -14.69 2.58
CA ILE A 209 12.26 -16.05 2.42
C ILE A 209 13.39 -16.11 1.39
N THR A 210 13.23 -15.44 0.25
CA THR A 210 14.27 -15.40 -0.80
C THR A 210 15.57 -14.80 -0.27
N ILE A 211 15.50 -13.68 0.45
CA ILE A 211 16.67 -13.03 1.07
C ILE A 211 17.30 -13.94 2.13
N GLN A 212 16.50 -14.56 3.01
CA GLN A 212 17.00 -15.50 4.02
C GLN A 212 17.72 -16.69 3.39
N LYS A 213 17.17 -17.25 2.30
CA LYS A 213 17.81 -18.34 1.53
C LYS A 213 19.15 -17.90 0.95
N LEU A 214 19.22 -16.70 0.34
CA LEU A 214 20.47 -16.15 -0.20
C LEU A 214 21.51 -15.94 0.91
N MET A 215 21.10 -15.47 2.09
CA MET A 215 22.01 -15.30 3.23
C MET A 215 22.54 -16.61 3.81
N ALA A 216 21.75 -17.69 3.70
CA ALA A 216 22.14 -19.03 4.13
C ALA A 216 22.90 -19.82 3.05
N SER A 217 22.98 -19.29 1.82
CA SER A 217 23.63 -19.95 0.68
C SER A 217 25.14 -20.08 0.89
N THR A 218 25.68 -21.21 0.44
CA THR A 218 27.14 -21.45 0.38
C THR A 218 27.75 -20.99 -0.95
N ASP A 219 26.94 -20.60 -1.94
CA ASP A 219 27.43 -20.09 -3.22
C ASP A 219 28.16 -18.74 -3.02
N PRO A 220 29.43 -18.62 -3.45
CA PRO A 220 30.17 -17.37 -3.39
C PRO A 220 29.45 -16.17 -4.04
N ASN A 221 28.69 -16.40 -5.12
CA ASN A 221 27.97 -15.34 -5.82
C ASN A 221 26.77 -14.82 -5.03
N ASP A 222 26.04 -15.72 -4.34
CA ASP A 222 24.92 -15.33 -3.48
C ASP A 222 25.43 -14.58 -2.25
N GLN A 223 26.55 -15.02 -1.67
CA GLN A 223 27.22 -14.34 -0.56
C GLN A 223 27.72 -12.95 -0.98
N ALA A 224 28.33 -12.84 -2.16
CA ALA A 224 28.76 -11.57 -2.72
C ALA A 224 27.58 -10.63 -2.98
N LEU A 225 26.47 -11.15 -3.53
CA LEU A 225 25.25 -10.40 -3.74
C LEU A 225 24.69 -9.85 -2.42
N MET A 226 24.51 -10.70 -1.40
CA MET A 226 23.94 -10.28 -0.13
C MET A 226 24.82 -9.28 0.62
N ARG A 227 26.14 -9.50 0.58
CA ARG A 227 27.12 -8.55 1.10
C ARG A 227 26.99 -7.20 0.40
N ASN A 228 27.01 -7.18 -0.93
CA ASN A 228 27.00 -5.94 -1.71
C ASN A 228 25.65 -5.22 -1.59
N LEU A 229 24.53 -5.94 -1.56
CA LEU A 229 23.21 -5.40 -1.27
C LEU A 229 23.16 -4.73 0.12
N SER A 230 23.76 -5.36 1.14
CA SER A 230 23.82 -4.79 2.49
C SER A 230 24.60 -3.47 2.50
N LEU A 231 25.76 -3.45 1.85
CA LEU A 231 26.57 -2.24 1.71
C LEU A 231 25.86 -1.17 0.87
N TYR A 232 25.07 -1.58 -0.12
CA TYR A 232 24.29 -0.68 -0.96
C TYR A 232 23.19 0.04 -0.17
N ILE A 233 22.47 -0.70 0.67
CA ILE A 233 21.45 -0.16 1.59
C ILE A 233 22.07 0.85 2.55
N GLU A 234 23.26 0.54 3.10
CA GLU A 234 24.02 1.45 3.97
C GLU A 234 24.42 2.72 3.21
N TYR A 235 25.02 2.57 2.03
CA TYR A 235 25.47 3.66 1.17
C TYR A 235 24.33 4.63 0.79
N LYS A 236 23.15 4.10 0.50
CA LYS A 236 21.95 4.90 0.18
C LYS A 236 21.29 5.52 1.43
N GLY A 237 21.76 5.21 2.64
CA GLY A 237 21.21 5.74 3.89
C GLY A 237 19.81 5.20 4.22
N LEU A 238 19.45 4.02 3.72
CA LEU A 238 18.09 3.46 3.82
C LEU A 238 17.87 2.74 5.17
N LYS A 239 17.98 3.48 6.27
CA LYS A 239 17.84 2.96 7.64
C LYS A 239 16.53 2.21 7.88
N LYS A 240 15.44 2.68 7.25
CA LYS A 240 14.12 2.05 7.34
C LYS A 240 14.09 0.62 6.79
N VAL A 241 14.86 0.34 5.73
CA VAL A 241 14.99 -1.04 5.20
C VAL A 241 15.69 -1.93 6.22
N ILE A 242 16.73 -1.43 6.89
CA ILE A 242 17.45 -2.17 7.93
C ILE A 242 16.52 -2.49 9.11
N THR A 243 15.74 -1.50 9.56
CA THR A 243 14.73 -1.71 10.61
C THR A 243 13.69 -2.74 10.16
N LEU A 244 13.14 -2.59 8.96
CA LEU A 244 12.18 -3.55 8.40
C LEU A 244 12.77 -4.96 8.39
N PHE A 245 14.00 -5.14 7.93
CA PHE A 245 14.67 -6.44 7.85
C PHE A 245 14.89 -7.08 9.22
N SER A 246 15.17 -6.28 10.26
CA SER A 246 15.28 -6.78 11.63
C SER A 246 13.98 -7.41 12.15
N VAL A 247 12.81 -6.88 11.74
CA VAL A 247 11.49 -7.47 12.07
C VAL A 247 11.36 -8.89 11.49
N PHE A 248 12.05 -9.19 10.39
CA PHE A 248 12.06 -10.49 9.72
C PHE A 248 13.28 -11.35 10.07
N ASN A 249 13.96 -11.06 11.18
CA ASN A 249 15.18 -11.76 11.62
C ASN A 249 16.34 -11.70 10.60
N ILE A 250 16.37 -10.68 9.75
CA ILE A 250 17.43 -10.46 8.76
C ILE A 250 18.42 -9.45 9.37
N GLN A 251 19.48 -9.96 10.00
CA GLN A 251 20.52 -9.13 10.65
C GLN A 251 21.55 -8.63 9.63
N LEU A 252 21.32 -7.44 9.07
CA LEU A 252 22.28 -6.79 8.15
C LEU A 252 23.33 -5.96 8.88
N ALA A 253 22.93 -5.20 9.92
CA ALA A 253 23.77 -4.18 10.56
C ALA A 253 25.08 -4.76 11.12
N ASP A 254 25.00 -5.89 11.81
CA ASP A 254 26.14 -6.52 12.50
C ASP A 254 27.25 -6.97 11.54
N LYS A 255 26.90 -7.16 10.27
CA LYS A 255 27.81 -7.69 9.25
C LYS A 255 28.46 -6.59 8.39
N MET A 256 27.98 -5.35 8.45
CA MET A 256 28.39 -4.28 7.53
C MET A 256 29.88 -3.95 7.60
N VAL A 257 30.46 -3.87 8.81
CA VAL A 257 31.90 -3.57 8.99
C VAL A 257 32.76 -4.66 8.33
N LYS A 258 32.43 -5.93 8.59
CA LYS A 258 33.10 -7.10 8.00
C LYS A 258 32.94 -7.10 6.47
N TYR A 259 31.73 -6.82 5.98
CA TYR A 259 31.41 -6.74 4.56
C TYR A 259 32.20 -5.67 3.84
N ARG A 260 32.35 -4.47 4.43
CA ARG A 260 33.13 -3.38 3.86
C ARG A 260 34.61 -3.75 3.75
N ALA A 261 35.18 -4.43 4.75
CA ALA A 261 36.56 -4.90 4.71
C ALA A 261 36.80 -5.92 3.60
N ILE A 262 35.91 -6.92 3.47
CA ILE A 262 35.99 -7.95 2.42
C ILE A 262 35.86 -7.32 1.03
N ALA A 263 34.86 -6.43 0.83
CA ALA A 263 34.65 -5.78 -0.46
C ALA A 263 35.87 -4.94 -0.87
N LYS A 264 36.46 -4.17 0.06
CA LYS A 264 37.71 -3.42 -0.19
C LYS A 264 38.85 -4.35 -0.61
N GLN A 265 39.04 -5.47 0.09
CA GLN A 265 40.09 -6.42 -0.22
C GLN A 265 39.90 -7.07 -1.60
N GLU A 266 38.66 -7.44 -1.97
CA GLU A 266 38.38 -8.03 -3.28
C GLU A 266 38.59 -7.03 -4.43
N VAL A 267 38.24 -5.76 -4.23
CA VAL A 267 38.50 -4.68 -5.20
C VAL A 267 40.00 -4.50 -5.41
N VAL A 268 40.78 -4.43 -4.32
CA VAL A 268 42.26 -4.30 -4.39
C VAL A 268 42.90 -5.51 -5.08
N ASN A 269 42.42 -6.72 -4.81
CA ASN A 269 42.95 -7.94 -5.39
C ASN A 269 42.59 -8.14 -6.87
N ASN A 270 41.99 -7.14 -7.53
CA ASN A 270 41.59 -7.16 -8.93
C ASN A 270 40.70 -8.35 -9.33
N LYS A 271 40.10 -9.05 -8.36
CA LYS A 271 39.16 -10.17 -8.64
C LYS A 271 37.90 -9.70 -9.36
N TRP A 272 37.66 -8.38 -9.37
CA TRP A 272 36.64 -7.70 -10.17
C TRP A 272 37.19 -7.24 -11.52
N HIS A 273 37.87 -8.13 -12.26
CA HIS A 273 37.99 -7.92 -13.69
C HIS A 273 36.57 -7.88 -14.26
N ARG A 274 36.19 -6.75 -14.87
CA ARG A 274 34.96 -6.67 -15.66
C ARG A 274 34.97 -7.86 -16.61
N LEU A 275 33.86 -8.60 -16.65
CA LEU A 275 33.60 -9.41 -17.83
C LEU A 275 33.61 -8.42 -19.02
N PRO A 276 34.41 -8.68 -20.07
CA PRO A 276 34.50 -7.80 -21.23
C PRO A 276 33.14 -7.57 -21.87
#